data_AF-A0A1Z8PVN1-F1
#
_entry.id   AF-A0A1Z8PVN1-F1
#
_cell.length_a   1.000
_cell.length_b   1.000
_cell.length_c   1.000
_cell.angle_alpha   90.00
_cell.angle_beta   90.00
_cell.angle_gamma   90.00
#
_symmetry.space_group_name_H-M   'P 1'
#
loop_
_entity.id
_entity.type
_entity.pdbx_description
1 polymer ?
#
loop_
_entity_poly.entity_id
_entity_poly.type
_entity_poly.pdbx_seq_one_letter_code
_entity_poly.pdbx_strand_id
1 'polypeptide(L)'
;MSSQPENTGRKQDGTFKKGVSGNPSGKPRGTRHKATQAALYLLEGESEVITRKAVELALGGDVTALRLCLERIVPALKAVSPKMEISSSSNTLTGQAQGFITAAANGDISADTATQMISALANVARIEEFENIKHRLESLERAMKGQAQ
;
A
#
# COMPACT_ATOMS: atom_id res chain seq x y z
N MET A 1 -22.25 17.34 51.43
CA MET A 1 -22.09 17.45 49.96
C MET A 1 -20.78 16.77 49.60
N SER A 2 -20.82 15.51 49.18
CA SER A 2 -19.61 14.75 48.85
C SER A 2 -19.30 14.92 47.36
N SER A 3 -18.21 15.60 47.03
CA SER A 3 -17.71 15.74 45.67
C SER A 3 -17.22 14.38 45.16
N GLN A 4 -17.67 13.97 43.97
CA GLN A 4 -17.16 12.77 43.33
C GLN A 4 -15.72 12.99 42.83
N PRO A 5 -14.83 11.99 42.92
CA PRO A 5 -13.46 12.12 42.44
C PRO A 5 -13.41 12.20 40.91
N GLU A 6 -12.59 13.11 40.39
CA GLU A 6 -12.40 13.32 38.95
C GLU A 6 -11.71 12.12 38.28
N ASN A 7 -12.30 11.60 37.20
CA ASN A 7 -11.78 10.44 36.46
C ASN A 7 -10.63 10.88 35.54
N THR A 8 -9.41 10.86 36.07
CA THR A 8 -8.19 11.37 35.40
C THR A 8 -7.67 10.49 34.24
N GLY A 9 -8.39 9.42 33.86
CA GLY A 9 -7.98 8.50 32.77
C GLY A 9 -6.71 7.68 33.04
N ARG A 10 -6.07 7.86 34.20
CA ARG A 10 -4.87 7.13 34.65
C ARG A 10 -5.23 6.06 35.68
N LYS A 11 -4.37 5.05 35.80
CA LYS A 11 -4.35 4.10 36.90
C LYS A 11 -3.58 4.71 38.08
N GLN A 12 -3.77 4.15 39.28
CA GLN A 12 -3.09 4.60 40.50
C GLN A 12 -1.56 4.42 40.45
N ASP A 13 -1.06 3.55 39.57
CA ASP A 13 0.37 3.36 39.27
C ASP A 13 0.93 4.40 38.28
N GLY A 14 0.13 5.38 37.85
CA GLY A 14 0.49 6.42 36.90
C GLY A 14 0.40 6.01 35.41
N THR A 15 0.09 4.75 35.11
CA THR A 15 -0.08 4.29 33.73
C THR A 15 -1.44 4.70 33.15
N PHE A 16 -1.51 4.80 31.83
CA PHE A 16 -2.76 5.02 31.13
C PHE A 16 -3.67 3.80 31.24
N LYS A 17 -4.98 4.01 31.43
CA LYS A 17 -5.96 2.90 31.34
C LYS A 17 -5.88 2.30 29.91
N LYS A 18 -6.03 0.97 29.79
CA LYS A 18 -5.99 0.28 28.48
C LYS A 18 -7.07 0.89 27.57
N GLY A 19 -6.66 1.42 26.41
CA GLY A 19 -7.54 2.13 25.47
C GLY A 19 -7.68 3.64 25.69
N VAL A 20 -7.12 4.20 26.78
CA VAL A 20 -7.12 5.64 27.07
C VAL A 20 -5.68 6.14 27.12
N SER A 21 -5.06 6.27 25.94
CA SER A 21 -3.77 6.95 25.80
C SER A 21 -3.96 8.45 25.93
N GLY A 22 -3.09 9.15 26.66
CA GLY A 22 -3.05 10.63 26.66
C GLY A 22 -2.70 11.22 25.30
N ASN A 23 -2.30 10.39 24.34
CA ASN A 23 -2.19 10.72 22.94
C ASN A 23 -2.97 9.69 22.09
N PRO A 24 -4.28 9.88 21.90
CA PRO A 24 -5.13 8.95 21.15
C PRO A 24 -4.81 8.90 19.65
N SER A 25 -4.18 9.94 19.11
CA SER A 25 -3.70 9.98 17.71
C SER A 25 -2.31 9.37 17.51
N GLY A 26 -1.65 8.93 18.59
CA GLY A 26 -0.29 8.42 18.55
C GLY A 26 0.74 9.49 18.18
N LYS A 27 2.00 9.07 18.04
CA LYS A 27 3.10 9.97 17.68
C LYS A 27 2.77 10.71 16.36
N PRO A 28 2.94 12.05 16.27
CA PRO A 28 2.57 12.79 15.07
C PRO A 28 3.25 12.20 13.82
N ARG A 29 2.48 12.05 12.75
CA ARG A 29 2.98 11.50 11.47
C ARG A 29 4.21 12.28 11.01
N GLY A 30 5.25 11.56 10.59
CA GLY A 30 6.53 12.15 10.17
C GLY A 30 7.54 12.41 11.31
N THR A 31 7.17 12.20 12.57
CA THR A 31 8.11 12.42 13.69
C THR A 31 9.16 11.32 13.77
N ARG A 32 10.42 11.67 13.47
CA ARG A 32 11.58 10.77 13.60
C ARG A 32 12.05 10.63 15.06
N HIS A 33 12.83 9.60 15.36
CA HIS A 33 13.48 9.46 16.66
C HIS A 33 14.69 10.39 16.72
N LYS A 34 15.08 10.88 17.92
CA LYS A 34 16.27 11.75 18.07
C LYS A 34 17.52 11.11 17.51
N ALA A 35 17.71 9.81 17.75
CA ALA A 35 18.81 9.03 17.19
C ALA A 35 18.81 9.03 15.65
N THR A 36 17.64 8.89 15.02
CA THR A 36 17.51 8.95 13.55
C THR A 36 17.85 10.34 13.01
N GLN A 37 17.45 11.41 13.70
CA GLN A 37 17.79 12.78 13.29
C GLN A 37 19.29 13.02 13.38
N ALA A 38 19.93 12.59 14.48
CA ALA A 38 21.38 12.68 14.63
C ALA A 38 22.13 11.89 13.54
N ALA A 39 21.69 10.67 13.25
CA ALA A 39 22.28 9.86 12.18
C ALA A 39 22.13 10.54 10.81
N LEU A 40 20.97 11.10 10.49
CA LEU A 40 20.75 11.82 9.23
C LEU A 40 21.65 13.05 9.10
N TYR A 41 21.80 13.81 10.19
CA TYR A 41 22.70 14.95 10.22
C TYR A 41 24.17 14.56 9.98
N LEU A 42 24.62 13.45 10.58
CA LEU A 42 25.97 12.92 10.35
C LEU A 42 26.19 12.38 8.93
N LEU A 43 25.12 11.93 8.26
CA LEU A 43 25.19 11.38 6.90
C LEU A 43 25.01 12.45 5.81
N GLU A 44 24.63 13.68 6.19
CA GLU A 44 24.40 14.77 5.26
C GLU A 44 25.73 15.19 4.61
N GLY A 45 25.80 15.12 3.28
CA GLY A 45 27.03 15.43 2.52
C GLY A 45 28.05 14.29 2.44
N GLU A 46 27.94 13.25 3.27
CA GLU A 46 28.88 12.12 3.32
C GLU A 46 28.63 11.04 2.25
N SER A 47 27.63 11.25 1.39
CA SER A 47 27.18 10.24 0.41
C SER A 47 28.31 9.77 -0.51
N GLU A 48 29.11 10.69 -1.05
CA GLU A 48 30.23 10.36 -1.94
C GLU A 48 31.33 9.58 -1.22
N VAL A 49 31.72 10.04 -0.02
CA VAL A 49 32.80 9.44 0.78
C VAL A 49 32.43 8.03 1.21
N ILE A 50 31.22 7.84 1.74
CA ILE A 50 30.70 6.52 2.16
C ILE A 50 30.61 5.58 0.95
N THR A 51 30.14 6.08 -0.20
CA THR A 51 30.02 5.27 -1.42
C THR A 51 31.40 4.82 -1.91
N ARG A 52 32.38 5.73 -1.96
CA ARG A 52 33.76 5.38 -2.33
C ARG A 52 34.35 4.36 -1.36
N LYS A 53 34.11 4.53 -0.06
CA LYS A 53 34.61 3.58 0.94
C LYS A 53 33.98 2.19 0.82
N ALA A 54 32.68 2.12 0.52
CA ALA A 54 31.99 0.86 0.26
C ALA A 54 32.60 0.12 -0.95
N VAL A 55 32.95 0.85 -2.02
CA VAL A 55 33.62 0.27 -3.19
C VAL A 55 35.00 -0.28 -2.82
N GLU A 56 35.81 0.47 -2.07
CA GLU A 56 37.13 -0.01 -1.61
C GLU A 56 37.01 -1.30 -0.79
N LEU A 57 36.08 -1.35 0.17
CA LEU A 57 35.86 -2.53 1.01
C LEU A 57 35.37 -3.72 0.20
N ALA A 58 34.47 -3.50 -0.76
CA ALA A 58 34.00 -4.53 -1.67
C ALA A 58 35.15 -5.10 -2.51
N LEU A 59 36.01 -4.25 -3.08
CA LEU A 59 37.20 -4.67 -3.83
C LEU A 59 38.23 -5.36 -2.92
N GLY A 60 38.26 -5.04 -1.64
CA GLY A 60 39.06 -5.71 -0.61
C GLY A 60 38.51 -7.07 -0.16
N GLY A 61 37.36 -7.51 -0.68
CA GLY A 61 36.78 -8.82 -0.38
C GLY A 61 35.77 -8.85 0.76
N ASP A 62 35.29 -7.69 1.23
CA ASP A 62 34.17 -7.65 2.17
C ASP A 62 32.88 -8.09 1.46
N VAL A 63 32.38 -9.27 1.84
CA VAL A 63 31.19 -9.91 1.27
C VAL A 63 29.93 -9.05 1.46
N THR A 64 29.85 -8.30 2.56
CA THR A 64 28.69 -7.44 2.84
C THR A 64 28.69 -6.24 1.90
N ALA A 65 29.85 -5.60 1.73
CA ALA A 65 30.00 -4.48 0.80
C ALA A 65 29.75 -4.94 -0.66
N LEU A 66 30.29 -6.10 -1.05
CA LEU A 66 30.05 -6.70 -2.38
C LEU A 66 28.56 -6.91 -2.63
N ARG A 67 27.84 -7.50 -1.68
CA ARG A 67 26.39 -7.71 -1.78
C ARG A 67 25.63 -6.39 -1.96
N LEU A 68 25.92 -5.38 -1.13
CA LEU A 68 25.28 -4.06 -1.21
C LEU A 68 25.53 -3.37 -2.57
N CYS A 69 26.74 -3.48 -3.11
CA CYS A 69 27.07 -2.98 -4.44
C CYS A 69 26.30 -3.74 -5.53
N LEU A 70 26.29 -5.08 -5.48
CA LEU A 70 25.60 -5.91 -6.47
C LEU A 70 24.09 -5.71 -6.47
N GLU A 71 23.44 -5.60 -5.32
CA GLU A 71 21.99 -5.31 -5.22
C GLU A 71 21.60 -3.96 -5.86
N ARG A 72 22.55 -3.01 -5.96
CA ARG A 72 22.32 -1.72 -6.63
C ARG A 72 22.65 -1.74 -8.12
N ILE A 73 23.68 -2.49 -8.53
CA ILE A 73 24.14 -2.59 -9.92
C ILE A 73 23.23 -3.53 -10.73
N VAL A 74 22.86 -4.67 -10.15
CA VAL A 74 22.00 -5.67 -10.78
C VAL A 74 20.57 -5.38 -10.32
N PRO A 75 19.71 -4.79 -11.16
CA PRO A 75 18.31 -4.61 -10.80
C PRO A 75 17.70 -5.98 -10.52
N ALA A 76 16.92 -6.08 -9.44
CA ALA A 76 16.12 -7.27 -9.20
C ALA A 76 15.30 -7.56 -10.45
N LEU A 77 15.48 -8.75 -11.03
CA LEU A 77 14.80 -9.16 -12.24
C LEU A 77 13.30 -9.16 -11.96
N LYS A 78 12.61 -8.09 -12.37
CA LYS A 78 11.15 -8.05 -12.32
C LYS A 78 10.66 -8.95 -13.45
N ALA A 79 9.61 -9.74 -13.18
CA ALA A 79 8.94 -10.46 -14.24
C ALA A 79 8.41 -9.43 -15.26
N VAL A 80 9.03 -9.39 -16.45
CA VAL A 80 8.54 -8.59 -17.56
C VAL A 80 7.66 -9.51 -18.40
N SER A 81 6.35 -9.32 -18.30
CA SER A 81 5.42 -10.02 -19.19
C SER A 81 5.55 -9.40 -20.59
N PRO A 82 5.72 -10.22 -21.66
CA PRO A 82 5.75 -9.71 -23.03
C PRO A 82 4.43 -8.98 -23.34
N LYS A 83 4.49 -8.02 -24.28
CA LYS A 83 3.28 -7.39 -24.80
C LYS A 83 2.38 -8.49 -25.35
N MET A 84 1.18 -8.59 -24.82
CA MET A 84 0.23 -9.62 -25.22
C MET A 84 -1.11 -8.97 -25.51
N GLU A 85 -1.66 -9.31 -26.66
CA GLU A 85 -3.01 -8.96 -27.03
C GLU A 85 -3.96 -9.98 -26.42
N ILE A 86 -4.67 -9.59 -25.37
CA ILE A 86 -5.71 -10.45 -24.81
C ILE A 86 -6.99 -10.12 -25.57
N SER A 87 -7.35 -10.98 -26.53
CA SER A 87 -8.68 -10.94 -27.13
C SER A 87 -9.66 -11.58 -26.15
N SER A 88 -10.09 -10.85 -25.12
CA SER A 88 -11.23 -11.30 -24.33
C SER A 88 -12.50 -11.12 -25.17
N SER A 89 -12.99 -12.20 -25.75
CA SER A 89 -14.22 -12.20 -26.58
C SER A 89 -15.50 -12.03 -25.75
N SER A 90 -15.40 -11.94 -24.42
CA SER A 90 -16.53 -11.83 -23.50
C SER A 90 -16.84 -10.37 -23.15
N ASN A 91 -18.10 -10.00 -23.33
CA ASN A 91 -18.64 -8.70 -22.89
C ASN A 91 -18.97 -8.66 -21.40
N THR A 92 -18.86 -9.78 -20.67
CA THR A 92 -19.10 -9.83 -19.22
C THR A 92 -17.79 -9.87 -18.45
N LEU A 93 -17.73 -9.13 -17.33
CA LEU A 93 -16.57 -9.10 -16.43
C LEU A 93 -16.18 -10.51 -15.93
N THR A 94 -17.16 -11.34 -15.62
CA THR A 94 -16.94 -12.75 -15.21
C THR A 94 -16.29 -13.57 -16.33
N GLY A 95 -16.76 -13.43 -17.58
CA GLY A 95 -16.17 -14.15 -18.70
C GLY A 95 -14.76 -13.64 -19.05
N GLN A 96 -14.48 -12.35 -18.84
CA GLN A 96 -13.11 -11.82 -18.97
C GLN A 96 -12.19 -12.38 -17.88
N ALA A 97 -12.66 -12.47 -16.63
CA ALA A 97 -11.90 -13.08 -15.53
C ALA A 97 -11.61 -14.57 -15.79
N GLN A 98 -12.59 -15.33 -16.28
CA GLN A 98 -12.38 -16.72 -16.70
C GLN A 98 -11.36 -16.82 -17.84
N GLY A 99 -11.41 -15.92 -18.82
CA GLY A 99 -10.42 -15.85 -19.90
C GLY A 99 -8.98 -15.70 -19.37
N PHE A 100 -8.76 -14.84 -18.37
CA PHE A 100 -7.44 -14.71 -17.74
C PHE A 100 -7.03 -15.98 -16.97
N ILE A 101 -7.96 -16.64 -16.28
CA ILE A 101 -7.68 -17.90 -15.57
C ILE A 101 -7.28 -19.00 -16.57
N THR A 102 -8.00 -19.14 -17.67
CA THR A 102 -7.69 -20.13 -18.71
C THR A 102 -6.36 -19.84 -19.39
N ALA A 103 -6.07 -18.57 -19.71
CA ALA A 103 -4.78 -18.17 -20.26
C ALA A 103 -3.61 -18.50 -19.31
N ALA A 104 -3.83 -18.34 -18.00
CA ALA A 104 -2.83 -18.72 -17.00
C ALA A 104 -2.64 -20.25 -16.93
N ALA A 105 -3.73 -21.00 -16.99
CA ALA A 105 -3.70 -22.47 -16.96
C ALA A 105 -3.01 -23.06 -18.20
N ASN A 106 -3.14 -22.41 -19.35
CA ASN A 106 -2.49 -22.81 -20.60
C ASN A 106 -1.01 -22.39 -20.68
N GLY A 107 -0.54 -21.54 -19.76
CA GLY A 107 0.82 -21.00 -19.78
C GLY A 107 1.04 -19.81 -20.70
N ASP A 108 -0.03 -19.25 -21.27
CA ASP A 108 0.02 -18.04 -22.10
C ASP A 108 0.39 -16.80 -21.26
N ILE A 109 -0.01 -16.80 -19.99
CA ILE A 109 0.38 -15.79 -18.98
C ILE A 109 0.87 -16.41 -17.68
N SER A 110 1.65 -15.61 -16.94
CA SER A 110 1.98 -15.94 -15.55
C SER A 110 0.74 -15.82 -14.65
N ALA A 111 0.67 -16.67 -13.63
CA ALA A 111 -0.39 -16.62 -12.62
C ALA A 111 -0.46 -15.26 -11.89
N ASP A 112 0.69 -14.60 -11.71
CA ASP A 112 0.75 -13.27 -11.11
C ASP A 112 0.10 -12.21 -12.01
N THR A 113 0.39 -12.25 -13.33
CA THR A 113 -0.27 -11.38 -14.31
C THR A 113 -1.78 -11.60 -14.33
N ALA A 114 -2.24 -12.85 -14.29
CA ALA A 114 -3.67 -13.17 -14.23
C ALA A 114 -4.33 -12.57 -12.98
N THR A 115 -3.67 -12.70 -11.83
CA THR A 115 -4.16 -12.16 -10.55
C THR A 115 -4.25 -10.64 -10.58
N GLN A 116 -3.25 -9.97 -11.16
CA GLN A 116 -3.26 -8.51 -11.35
C GLN A 116 -4.42 -8.06 -12.26
N MET A 117 -4.66 -8.77 -13.36
CA MET A 117 -5.75 -8.45 -14.29
C MET A 117 -7.13 -8.67 -13.68
N ILE A 118 -7.34 -9.77 -12.96
CA ILE A 118 -8.59 -10.04 -12.22
C ILE A 118 -8.83 -8.97 -11.15
N SER A 119 -7.78 -8.53 -10.46
CA SER A 119 -7.87 -7.44 -9.49
C SER A 119 -8.24 -6.11 -10.14
N ALA A 120 -7.71 -5.83 -11.34
CA ALA A 120 -8.09 -4.66 -12.12
C ALA A 120 -9.56 -4.72 -12.57
N LEU A 121 -10.05 -5.89 -13.03
CA LEU A 121 -11.46 -6.10 -13.36
C LEU A 121 -12.38 -5.86 -12.15
N ALA A 122 -11.99 -6.35 -10.96
CA ALA A 122 -12.77 -6.12 -9.74
C ALA A 122 -12.87 -4.63 -9.38
N ASN A 123 -11.89 -3.80 -9.75
CA ASN A 123 -11.96 -2.36 -9.58
C ASN A 123 -12.96 -1.73 -10.56
N VAL A 124 -12.97 -2.18 -11.82
CA VAL A 124 -13.94 -1.74 -12.83
C VAL A 124 -15.37 -2.12 -12.42
N ALA A 125 -15.57 -3.36 -11.95
CA ALA A 125 -16.86 -3.84 -11.45
C ALA A 125 -17.41 -2.93 -10.34
N ARG A 126 -16.56 -2.56 -9.38
CA ARG A 126 -16.94 -1.65 -8.30
C ARG A 126 -17.34 -0.27 -8.82
N ILE A 127 -16.65 0.26 -9.82
CA ILE A 127 -16.99 1.56 -10.43
C ILE A 127 -18.38 1.48 -11.08
N GLU A 128 -18.67 0.44 -11.87
CA GLU A 128 -19.98 0.24 -12.49
C GLU A 128 -21.10 0.09 -11.44
N GLU A 129 -20.84 -0.64 -10.36
CA GLU A 129 -21.78 -0.77 -9.24
C GLU A 129 -22.09 0.60 -8.61
N PHE A 130 -21.06 1.42 -8.36
CA PHE A 130 -21.24 2.76 -7.81
C PHE A 130 -22.06 3.66 -8.75
N GLU A 131 -21.80 3.61 -10.07
CA GLU A 131 -22.57 4.37 -11.05
C GLU A 131 -24.03 3.93 -11.09
N ASN A 132 -24.29 2.62 -11.06
CA ASN A 132 -25.65 2.08 -11.04
C ASN A 132 -26.41 2.48 -9.76
N ILE A 133 -25.76 2.38 -8.60
CA ILE A 133 -26.32 2.82 -7.31
C ILE A 133 -26.65 4.32 -7.36
N LYS A 134 -25.74 5.15 -7.86
CA LYS A 134 -25.95 6.59 -8.01
C LYS A 134 -27.16 6.90 -8.89
N HIS A 135 -27.24 6.25 -10.06
CA HIS A 135 -28.36 6.44 -10.98
C HIS A 135 -29.71 6.07 -10.35
N ARG A 136 -29.76 4.92 -9.66
CA ARG A 136 -30.98 4.49 -8.94
C ARG A 136 -31.36 5.46 -7.83
N LEU A 137 -30.39 5.96 -7.07
CA LEU A 137 -30.64 6.95 -6.03
C LEU A 137 -31.22 8.25 -6.61
N GLU A 138 -30.64 8.79 -7.68
CA GLU A 138 -31.16 9.98 -8.36
C GLU A 138 -32.60 9.78 -8.87
N SER A 139 -32.90 8.59 -9.42
CA SER A 139 -34.25 8.28 -9.88
C SER A 139 -35.28 8.27 -8.75
N LEU A 140 -34.91 7.73 -7.58
CA LEU A 140 -35.76 7.69 -6.39
C LEU A 140 -35.94 9.09 -5.80
N GLU A 141 -34.88 9.90 -5.72
CA GLU A 141 -34.96 11.27 -5.23
C GLU A 141 -35.88 12.14 -6.10
N ARG A 142 -35.85 11.96 -7.43
CA ARG A 142 -36.78 12.64 -8.35
C ARG A 142 -38.22 12.18 -8.13
N ALA A 143 -38.45 10.88 -7.98
CA ALA A 143 -39.78 10.33 -7.73
C ALA A 143 -40.38 10.81 -6.41
N MET A 144 -39.59 10.87 -5.33
CA MET A 144 -40.03 11.38 -4.03
C MET A 144 -40.31 12.89 -4.06
N LYS A 145 -39.51 13.69 -4.78
CA LYS A 145 -39.78 15.12 -4.94
C LYS A 145 -41.07 15.41 -5.71
N GLY A 146 -41.41 14.56 -6.70
CA GLY A 146 -42.66 14.69 -7.45
C GLY A 146 -43.92 14.26 -6.69
N GLN A 147 -43.80 13.53 -5.58
CA GLN A 147 -44.93 13.14 -4.72
C GLN A 147 -45.19 14.14 -3.57
N ALA A 148 -44.27 15.09 -3.35
CA ALA A 148 -44.39 16.13 -2.33
C ALA A 148 -44.95 17.46 -2.88
N GLN A 149 -45.37 17.47 -4.15
CA GLN A 149 -46.11 18.56 -4.82
C GLN A 149 -47.53 18.09 -5.11
#